data_AF-A0A6D2J348-F1
#
_entry.id   AF-A0A6D2J348-F1
#
_cell.length_a   1.000
_cell.length_b   1.000
_cell.length_c   1.000
_cell.angle_alpha   90.00
_cell.angle_beta   90.00
_cell.angle_gamma   90.00
#
_symmetry.space_group_name_H-M   'P 1'
#
loop_
_entity.id
_entity.type
_entity.pdbx_description
1 polymer ?
#
loop_
_entity_poly.entity_id
_entity_poly.type
_entity_poly.pdbx_seq_one_letter_code
_entity_poly.pdbx_strand_id
1 'polypeptide(L)'
;MTLKSTWKERGVSIVSDGWSDPTRKPLINFIAAGGNAPLFLKAANCFGEVKDKVFISDLMKEVINEVGHHNVVQVITDNAANCKAAGEIIEGLFPHIYWTPCVVHTLNLALKNICAAKNTETNLETYKECNWITDTHGDGLAIKHFIMNHNMRLAMFSKFSTLKLLSVADTRFASIIVMLKRLKILRRGLQAMVISEEWSAYREDDVGKANFVKEKILDDEWWEKVSYILDFTKPIYDMIRFCDTDKPSLHLVYEMWDSMIEKVKGEIYKREKRALAEMSPFYDVVYDILVARWTKSSTPLHCLAHSLNPRFYSEEWLDGDFARVAPHKDVELSRERMKCFRRLFPSNDDHTKVMDEYAKFSLKTGSFEDLRCISEMSCKEPKHWWANYGAQTPLLQGLALKLLGQPTSSSCAERNWSTYAFIHSLKRNKLLPSRAVDLVFVHNNLRLLSRNSNEYETEKTKMWDFGGDKSDYYESGTDVGFLEMEELTLDEPDFESDIIVE
;
A
#
# COMPACT_ATOMS: atom_id res chain seq x y z
N MET A 1 7.98 28.83 -5.81
CA MET A 1 6.52 28.53 -5.75
C MET A 1 6.29 27.72 -4.48
N THR A 2 5.37 28.08 -3.59
CA THR A 2 5.16 27.31 -2.35
C THR A 2 4.38 26.03 -2.65
N LEU A 3 4.70 24.91 -2.00
CA LEU A 3 4.01 23.62 -2.21
C LEU A 3 2.48 23.72 -2.08
N LYS A 4 2.00 24.63 -1.21
CA LYS A 4 0.57 24.88 -0.97
C LYS A 4 -0.12 25.65 -2.12
N SER A 5 0.61 26.44 -2.91
CA SER A 5 -0.01 27.29 -3.95
C SER A 5 -0.62 26.48 -5.09
N THR A 6 -0.15 25.24 -5.31
CA THR A 6 -0.66 24.37 -6.38
C THR A 6 -1.96 23.64 -6.01
N TRP A 7 -2.37 23.64 -4.74
CA TRP A 7 -3.53 22.86 -4.28
C TRP A 7 -4.86 23.34 -4.88
N LYS A 8 -4.99 24.62 -5.22
CA LYS A 8 -6.19 25.15 -5.87
C LYS A 8 -6.45 24.50 -7.23
N GLU A 9 -5.38 24.29 -7.99
CA GLU A 9 -5.44 23.73 -9.35
C GLU A 9 -5.37 22.20 -9.35
N ARG A 10 -4.49 21.62 -8.52
CA ARG A 10 -4.20 20.18 -8.51
C ARG A 10 -4.96 19.38 -7.47
N GLY A 11 -5.65 20.06 -6.55
CA GLY A 11 -6.29 19.42 -5.41
C GLY A 11 -5.29 18.75 -4.46
N VAL A 12 -5.79 18.30 -3.32
CA VAL A 12 -5.00 17.55 -2.33
C VAL A 12 -5.87 16.53 -1.61
N SER A 13 -5.30 15.35 -1.36
CA SER A 13 -5.85 14.35 -0.44
C SER A 13 -5.31 14.62 0.95
N ILE A 14 -6.19 14.63 1.96
CA ILE A 14 -5.76 14.57 3.35
C ILE A 14 -5.69 13.09 3.73
N VAL A 15 -4.53 12.65 4.17
CA VAL A 15 -4.23 11.28 4.51
C VAL A 15 -4.03 11.21 6.01
N SER A 16 -4.65 10.24 6.68
CA SER A 16 -4.53 10.08 8.12
C SER A 16 -4.31 8.62 8.48
N ASP A 17 -3.44 8.41 9.47
CA ASP A 17 -3.23 7.12 10.09
C ASP A 17 -3.18 7.25 11.62
N GLY A 18 -3.44 6.14 12.32
CA GLY A 18 -3.40 6.05 13.76
C GLY A 18 -2.27 5.16 14.25
N TRP A 19 -1.53 5.61 15.25
CA TRP A 19 -0.47 4.82 15.86
C TRP A 19 -0.53 4.89 17.39
N SER A 20 0.15 3.99 18.07
CA SER A 20 0.35 4.05 19.52
C SER A 20 1.83 4.11 19.81
N ASP A 21 2.25 5.12 20.57
CA ASP A 21 3.66 5.29 20.90
C ASP A 21 4.20 4.17 21.80
N PRO A 22 5.53 4.08 22.02
CA PRO A 22 6.10 3.02 22.84
C PRO A 22 5.64 3.06 24.31
N THR A 23 5.07 4.19 24.75
CA THR A 23 4.43 4.37 26.06
C THR A 23 2.91 4.11 26.02
N ARG A 24 2.41 3.54 24.92
CA ARG A 24 1.00 3.25 24.60
C ARG A 24 0.10 4.48 24.54
N LYS A 25 0.66 5.65 24.23
CA LYS A 25 -0.15 6.85 23.99
C LYS A 25 -0.62 6.87 22.55
N PRO A 26 -1.93 6.93 22.32
CA PRO A 26 -2.46 6.95 20.98
C PRO A 26 -2.20 8.30 20.29
N LEU A 27 -1.72 8.25 19.04
CA LEU A 27 -1.56 9.39 18.15
C LEU A 27 -2.41 9.22 16.88
N ILE A 28 -2.78 10.32 16.26
CA ILE A 28 -3.35 10.38 14.90
C ILE A 28 -2.59 11.46 14.13
N ASN A 29 -2.07 11.15 12.95
CA ASN A 29 -1.40 12.13 12.10
C ASN A 29 -2.26 12.49 10.87
N PHE A 30 -1.89 13.61 10.24
CA PHE A 30 -2.51 14.12 9.03
C PHE A 30 -1.43 14.64 8.09
N ILE A 31 -1.50 14.19 6.84
CA ILE A 31 -0.57 14.52 5.77
C ILE A 31 -1.37 14.99 4.56
N ALA A 32 -0.93 16.07 3.91
CA ALA A 32 -1.42 16.49 2.62
C ALA A 32 -0.63 15.77 1.52
N ALA A 33 -1.30 14.94 0.72
CA ALA A 33 -0.69 14.22 -0.39
C ALA A 33 -1.41 14.53 -1.71
N GLY A 34 -0.66 14.66 -2.81
CA GLY A 34 -1.21 15.00 -4.13
C GLY A 34 -0.13 14.97 -5.20
N GLY A 35 -0.29 15.76 -6.27
CA GLY A 35 0.69 15.80 -7.37
C GLY A 35 2.11 16.26 -7.00
N ASN A 36 2.37 16.60 -5.73
CA ASN A 36 3.67 16.91 -5.14
C ASN A 36 3.93 15.94 -3.98
N ALA A 37 5.18 15.83 -3.52
CA ALA A 37 5.52 14.94 -2.41
C ALA A 37 4.75 15.27 -1.09
N PRO A 38 4.50 14.27 -0.23
CA PRO A 38 3.61 14.41 0.93
C PRO A 38 4.11 15.46 1.93
N LEU A 39 3.20 16.35 2.35
CA LEU A 39 3.47 17.41 3.32
C LEU A 39 2.84 17.05 4.67
N PHE A 40 3.64 16.96 5.73
CA PHE A 40 3.11 16.73 7.06
C PHE A 40 2.37 17.97 7.56
N LEU A 41 1.11 17.79 7.98
CA LEU A 41 0.25 18.89 8.44
C LEU A 41 0.22 18.94 9.97
N LYS A 42 -0.21 17.83 10.58
CA LYS A 42 -0.53 17.80 12.02
C LYS A 42 -0.36 16.39 12.57
N ALA A 43 -0.05 16.28 13.85
CA ALA A 43 -0.39 15.10 14.63
C ALA A 43 -1.07 15.52 15.93
N ALA A 44 -2.06 14.74 16.34
CA ALA A 44 -2.81 14.91 17.55
C ALA A 44 -2.46 13.79 18.52
N ASN A 45 -2.16 14.17 19.76
CA ASN A 45 -2.10 13.23 20.87
C ASN A 45 -3.54 12.99 21.37
N CYS A 46 -3.98 11.73 21.32
CA CYS A 46 -5.33 11.32 21.70
C CYS A 46 -5.36 10.63 23.07
N PHE A 47 -4.30 10.78 23.89
CA PHE A 47 -4.26 10.18 25.22
C PHE A 47 -5.37 10.74 26.11
N GLY A 48 -6.16 9.85 26.71
CA GLY A 48 -7.32 10.22 27.54
C GLY A 48 -8.60 10.47 26.75
N GLU A 49 -8.54 10.46 25.41
CA GLU A 49 -9.70 10.69 24.54
C GLU A 49 -10.30 9.38 24.05
N VAL A 50 -11.63 9.36 23.90
CA VAL A 50 -12.32 8.27 23.22
C VAL A 50 -12.26 8.56 21.73
N LYS A 51 -11.54 7.71 20.97
CA LYS A 51 -11.44 7.79 19.50
C LYS A 51 -12.72 7.34 18.80
N ASP A 52 -13.85 7.93 19.15
CA ASP A 52 -15.09 7.71 18.44
C ASP A 52 -15.12 8.47 17.11
N LYS A 53 -16.19 8.26 16.34
CA LYS A 53 -16.37 8.91 15.04
C LYS A 53 -16.43 10.43 15.13
N VAL A 54 -16.93 11.00 16.23
CA VAL A 54 -17.10 12.45 16.38
C VAL A 54 -15.74 13.09 16.60
N PHE A 55 -14.97 12.56 17.55
CA PHE A 55 -13.60 13.01 17.83
C PHE A 55 -12.71 12.97 16.57
N ILE A 56 -12.74 11.85 15.84
CA ILE A 56 -11.96 11.70 14.60
C ILE A 56 -12.43 12.72 13.54
N SER A 57 -13.75 12.91 13.38
CA SER A 57 -14.30 13.86 12.41
C SER A 57 -13.96 15.32 12.75
N ASP A 58 -13.88 15.69 14.03
CA ASP A 58 -13.50 17.02 14.46
C ASP A 58 -12.04 17.32 14.10
N LEU A 59 -11.13 16.37 14.34
CA LEU A 59 -9.74 16.48 13.91
C LEU A 59 -9.61 16.61 12.38
N MET A 60 -10.34 15.79 11.61
CA MET A 60 -10.37 15.89 10.15
C MET A 60 -10.87 17.27 9.69
N LYS A 61 -11.95 17.77 10.31
CA LYS A 61 -12.55 19.08 10.00
C LYS A 61 -11.59 20.23 10.26
N GLU A 62 -10.86 20.20 11.37
CA GLU A 62 -9.83 21.20 11.66
C GLU A 62 -8.78 21.27 10.54
N VAL A 63 -8.26 20.11 10.12
CA VAL A 63 -7.24 20.03 9.07
C VAL A 63 -7.80 20.45 7.70
N ILE A 64 -9.04 20.04 7.39
CA ILE A 64 -9.73 20.49 6.16
C ILE A 64 -9.88 22.01 6.13
N ASN A 65 -10.22 22.63 7.26
CA ASN A 65 -10.35 24.08 7.35
C ASN A 65 -9.00 24.80 7.19
N GLU A 66 -7.92 24.25 7.76
CA GLU A 66 -6.56 24.79 7.61
C GLU A 66 -6.08 24.73 6.15
N VAL A 67 -6.33 23.61 5.46
CA VAL A 67 -5.99 23.42 4.04
C VAL A 67 -6.90 24.24 3.12
N GLY A 68 -8.12 24.54 3.59
CA GLY A 68 -9.20 25.12 2.81
C GLY A 68 -9.97 24.04 2.06
N HIS A 69 -11.23 23.81 2.44
CA HIS A 69 -12.05 22.70 1.94
C HIS A 69 -12.17 22.64 0.40
N HIS A 70 -12.08 23.77 -0.31
CA HIS A 70 -12.13 23.83 -1.79
C HIS A 70 -10.91 23.22 -2.50
N ASN A 71 -9.81 23.05 -1.76
CA ASN A 71 -8.58 22.41 -2.23
C ASN A 71 -8.61 20.90 -1.98
N VAL A 72 -9.40 20.43 -1.02
CA VAL A 72 -9.44 19.02 -0.62
C VAL A 72 -10.31 18.23 -1.58
N VAL A 73 -9.78 17.14 -2.11
CA VAL A 73 -10.49 16.21 -2.99
C VAL A 73 -11.08 15.07 -2.18
N GLN A 74 -10.29 14.49 -1.28
CA GLN A 74 -10.68 13.34 -0.48
C GLN A 74 -9.93 13.30 0.85
N VAL A 75 -10.48 12.55 1.80
CA VAL A 75 -9.83 12.12 3.04
C VAL A 75 -9.61 10.61 2.97
N ILE A 76 -8.36 10.18 3.14
CA ILE A 76 -7.96 8.77 3.09
C ILE A 76 -7.58 8.30 4.50
N THR A 77 -8.20 7.23 4.96
CA THR A 77 -7.91 6.58 6.26
C THR A 77 -7.89 5.06 6.14
N ASP A 78 -7.55 4.38 7.23
CA ASP A 78 -7.82 2.95 7.36
C ASP A 78 -9.33 2.63 7.27
N ASN A 79 -9.64 1.33 7.22
CA ASN A 79 -11.00 0.84 7.05
C ASN A 79 -11.72 0.63 8.40
N ALA A 80 -11.21 1.18 9.50
CA ALA A 80 -11.83 1.02 10.81
C ALA A 80 -13.24 1.63 10.83
N ALA A 81 -14.16 1.02 11.58
CA ALA A 81 -15.56 1.45 11.62
C ALA A 81 -15.71 2.91 12.08
N ASN A 82 -14.89 3.36 13.03
CA ASN A 82 -14.89 4.74 13.51
C ASN A 82 -14.38 5.71 12.43
N CYS A 83 -13.36 5.33 11.66
CA CYS A 83 -12.83 6.13 10.56
C CYS A 83 -13.85 6.26 9.43
N LYS A 84 -14.53 5.16 9.06
CA LYS A 84 -15.64 5.19 8.09
C LYS A 84 -16.75 6.13 8.53
N ALA A 85 -17.22 5.97 9.77
CA ALA A 85 -18.31 6.80 10.29
C ALA A 85 -17.90 8.28 10.44
N ALA A 86 -16.63 8.57 10.74
CA ALA A 86 -16.08 9.93 10.72
C ALA A 86 -16.05 10.49 9.29
N GLY A 87 -15.66 9.67 8.31
CA GLY A 87 -15.71 9.99 6.89
C GLY A 87 -17.11 10.38 6.42
N GLU A 88 -18.13 9.61 6.80
CA GLU A 88 -19.55 9.91 6.51
C GLU A 88 -19.99 11.27 7.09
N ILE A 89 -19.50 11.64 8.29
CA ILE A 89 -19.73 12.97 8.87
C ILE A 89 -19.07 14.06 8.02
N ILE A 90 -17.82 13.86 7.59
CA ILE A 90 -17.09 14.80 6.74
C ILE A 90 -17.78 14.98 5.38
N GLU A 91 -18.24 13.91 4.74
CA GLU A 91 -18.97 14.00 3.48
C GLU A 91 -20.30 14.76 3.62
N GLY A 92 -20.96 14.67 4.79
CA GLY A 92 -22.15 15.46 5.11
C GLY A 92 -21.86 16.95 5.31
N LEU A 93 -20.71 17.29 5.91
CA LEU A 93 -20.29 18.68 6.13
C LEU A 93 -19.72 19.34 4.87
N PHE A 94 -19.02 18.57 4.05
CA PHE A 94 -18.37 19.03 2.83
C PHE A 94 -18.75 18.11 1.66
N PRO A 95 -19.90 18.34 1.01
CA PRO A 95 -20.43 17.43 -0.01
C PRO A 95 -19.50 17.20 -1.21
N HIS A 96 -18.52 18.05 -1.48
CA HIS A 96 -17.56 17.87 -2.58
C HIS A 96 -16.31 17.07 -2.18
N ILE A 97 -16.09 16.80 -0.89
CA ILE A 97 -14.97 15.99 -0.38
C ILE A 97 -15.43 14.54 -0.22
N TYR A 98 -14.64 13.59 -0.71
CA TYR A 98 -14.93 12.17 -0.57
C TYR A 98 -14.19 11.57 0.63
N TRP A 99 -14.80 10.61 1.30
CA TRP A 99 -14.04 9.68 2.13
C TRP A 99 -13.66 8.45 1.31
N THR A 100 -12.38 8.08 1.34
CA THR A 100 -11.85 6.94 0.60
C THR A 100 -11.08 6.01 1.55
N PRO A 101 -11.44 4.72 1.64
CA PRO A 101 -10.66 3.76 2.40
C PRO A 101 -9.30 3.50 1.74
N CYS A 102 -8.27 3.31 2.55
CA CYS A 102 -6.92 3.00 2.09
C CYS A 102 -6.90 1.68 1.31
N VAL A 103 -6.45 1.74 0.05
CA VAL A 103 -6.37 0.56 -0.83
C VAL A 103 -5.34 -0.45 -0.33
N VAL A 104 -4.19 0.00 0.17
CA VAL A 104 -3.16 -0.87 0.76
C VAL A 104 -3.70 -1.62 1.97
N HIS A 105 -4.41 -0.91 2.87
CA HIS A 105 -5.05 -1.54 4.02
C HIS A 105 -6.12 -2.55 3.59
N THR A 106 -6.91 -2.21 2.57
CA THR A 106 -7.93 -3.10 2.00
C THR A 106 -7.33 -4.40 1.45
N LEU A 107 -6.26 -4.31 0.67
CA LEU A 107 -5.56 -5.48 0.10
C LEU A 107 -4.87 -6.32 1.19
N ASN A 108 -4.27 -5.67 2.20
CA ASN A 108 -3.74 -6.37 3.37
C ASN A 108 -4.83 -7.15 4.12
N LEU A 109 -6.05 -6.60 4.26
CA LEU A 109 -7.19 -7.31 4.84
C LEU A 109 -7.72 -8.44 3.93
N ALA A 110 -7.53 -8.35 2.61
CA ALA A 110 -7.84 -9.45 1.69
C ALA A 110 -6.84 -10.60 1.90
N LEU A 111 -5.54 -10.31 1.91
CA LEU A 111 -4.49 -11.27 2.20
C LEU A 111 -4.65 -11.91 3.59
N LYS A 112 -5.08 -11.15 4.59
CA LYS A 112 -5.43 -11.71 5.91
C LYS A 112 -6.48 -12.81 5.80
N ASN A 113 -7.57 -12.53 5.09
CA ASN A 113 -8.69 -13.46 4.98
C ASN A 113 -8.30 -14.73 4.22
N ILE A 114 -7.38 -14.61 3.25
CA ILE A 114 -6.85 -15.73 2.47
C ILE A 114 -5.81 -16.52 3.30
N CYS A 115 -4.77 -15.87 3.80
CA CYS A 115 -3.61 -16.55 4.39
C CYS A 115 -3.77 -16.96 5.85
N ALA A 116 -4.73 -16.38 6.57
CA ALA A 116 -4.99 -16.62 7.99
C ALA A 116 -6.48 -16.85 8.26
N ALA A 117 -7.10 -17.71 7.44
CA ALA A 117 -8.50 -18.09 7.57
C ALA A 117 -8.76 -18.71 8.96
N LYS A 118 -9.81 -18.25 9.65
CA LYS A 118 -10.18 -18.74 10.99
C LYS A 118 -11.27 -19.80 10.92
N ASN A 119 -11.15 -20.85 11.73
CA ASN A 119 -12.19 -21.85 11.90
C ASN A 119 -13.32 -21.28 12.78
N THR A 120 -14.34 -20.72 12.15
CA THR A 120 -15.54 -20.19 12.81
C THR A 120 -16.75 -20.59 11.98
N GLU A 121 -17.94 -20.70 12.59
CA GLU A 121 -19.18 -21.13 11.92
C GLU A 121 -19.46 -20.34 10.63
N THR A 122 -19.16 -19.04 10.61
CA THR A 122 -19.38 -18.15 9.47
C THR A 122 -18.26 -18.16 8.42
N ASN A 123 -17.18 -18.92 8.62
CA ASN A 123 -15.98 -18.93 7.77
C ASN A 123 -15.50 -20.36 7.44
N LEU A 124 -16.39 -21.36 7.55
CA LEU A 124 -16.05 -22.78 7.39
C LEU A 124 -15.49 -23.11 6.01
N GLU A 125 -16.11 -22.58 4.96
CA GLU A 125 -15.71 -22.82 3.57
C GLU A 125 -14.34 -22.20 3.27
N THR A 126 -14.14 -20.93 3.63
CA THR A 126 -12.84 -20.27 3.52
C THR A 126 -11.77 -20.99 4.33
N TYR A 127 -12.08 -21.43 5.56
CA TYR A 127 -11.14 -22.21 6.35
C TYR A 127 -10.79 -23.53 5.65
N LYS A 128 -11.77 -24.27 5.14
CA LYS A 128 -11.56 -25.53 4.43
C LYS A 128 -10.64 -25.37 3.23
N GLU A 129 -10.84 -24.35 2.40
CA GLU A 129 -10.09 -24.17 1.16
C GLU A 129 -8.74 -23.43 1.38
N CYS A 130 -8.57 -22.65 2.45
CA CYS A 130 -7.37 -21.83 2.68
C CYS A 130 -6.48 -22.26 3.88
N ASN A 131 -6.92 -23.14 4.78
CA ASN A 131 -6.16 -23.46 6.00
C ASN A 131 -4.76 -24.02 5.73
N TRP A 132 -4.58 -24.73 4.61
CA TRP A 132 -3.27 -25.26 4.21
C TRP A 132 -2.19 -24.16 4.07
N ILE A 133 -2.59 -22.90 3.81
CA ILE A 133 -1.69 -21.74 3.76
C ILE A 133 -1.18 -21.41 5.17
N THR A 134 -2.09 -21.42 6.16
CA THR A 134 -1.75 -21.18 7.56
C THR A 134 -0.84 -22.29 8.11
N ASP A 135 -1.11 -23.56 7.76
CA ASP A 135 -0.26 -24.69 8.12
C ASP A 135 1.15 -24.55 7.50
N THR A 136 1.22 -24.23 6.19
CA THR A 136 2.49 -24.01 5.48
C THR A 136 3.30 -22.86 6.08
N HIS A 137 2.63 -21.77 6.43
CA HIS A 137 3.25 -20.64 7.13
C HIS A 137 3.74 -21.03 8.54
N GLY A 138 2.96 -21.82 9.27
CA GLY A 138 3.33 -22.35 10.59
C GLY A 138 4.59 -23.20 10.55
N ASP A 139 4.71 -24.08 9.56
CA ASP A 139 5.93 -24.86 9.29
C ASP A 139 7.13 -23.92 9.04
N GLY A 140 6.95 -22.89 8.21
CA GLY A 140 7.99 -21.89 7.91
C GLY A 140 8.44 -21.10 9.15
N LEU A 141 7.51 -20.72 10.04
CA LEU A 141 7.82 -20.10 11.31
C LEU A 141 8.57 -21.03 12.26
N ALA A 142 8.20 -22.31 12.31
CA ALA A 142 8.90 -23.30 13.10
C ALA A 142 10.36 -23.46 12.65
N ILE A 143 10.61 -23.52 11.34
CA ILE A 143 11.97 -23.52 10.76
C ILE A 143 12.74 -22.26 11.17
N LYS A 144 12.13 -21.08 10.99
CA LYS A 144 12.74 -19.79 11.37
C LYS A 144 13.13 -19.78 12.85
N HIS A 145 12.17 -20.05 13.74
CA HIS A 145 12.40 -20.01 15.19
C HIS A 145 13.43 -21.03 15.64
N PHE A 146 13.42 -22.22 15.04
CA PHE A 146 14.40 -23.25 15.34
C PHE A 146 15.83 -22.76 15.06
N ILE A 147 16.05 -22.08 13.93
CA ILE A 147 17.37 -21.56 13.53
C ILE A 147 17.75 -20.31 14.34
N MET A 148 16.84 -19.33 14.44
CA MET A 148 17.15 -18.01 15.00
C MET A 148 17.25 -17.98 16.52
N ASN A 149 16.51 -18.83 17.24
CA ASN A 149 16.46 -18.76 18.70
C ASN A 149 17.67 -19.42 19.40
N HIS A 150 18.62 -19.99 18.66
CA HIS A 150 19.79 -20.66 19.23
C HIS A 150 21.06 -20.24 18.50
N ASN A 151 21.99 -19.59 19.22
CA ASN A 151 23.21 -18.99 18.67
C ASN A 151 24.03 -19.96 17.82
N MET A 152 24.16 -21.23 18.23
CA MET A 152 24.92 -22.21 17.44
C MET A 152 24.25 -22.55 16.10
N ARG A 153 22.91 -22.60 16.05
CA ARG A 153 22.16 -22.89 14.82
C ARG A 153 22.18 -21.68 13.89
N LEU A 154 22.09 -20.48 14.45
CA LEU A 154 22.26 -19.24 13.72
C LEU A 154 23.67 -19.14 13.12
N ALA A 155 24.71 -19.41 13.91
CA ALA A 155 26.10 -19.42 13.44
C ALA A 155 26.33 -20.47 12.35
N MET A 156 25.71 -21.65 12.48
CA MET A 156 25.75 -22.68 11.43
C MET A 156 25.07 -22.17 10.15
N PHE A 157 23.87 -21.61 10.25
CA PHE A 157 23.14 -21.03 9.12
C PHE A 157 23.94 -19.95 8.39
N SER A 158 24.62 -19.06 9.12
CA SER A 158 25.47 -18.00 8.55
C SER A 158 26.63 -18.52 7.70
N LYS A 159 27.05 -19.78 7.85
CA LYS A 159 28.05 -20.40 6.95
C LYS A 159 27.48 -20.77 5.58
N PHE A 160 26.18 -21.06 5.52
CA PHE A 160 25.50 -21.54 4.30
C PHE A 160 24.69 -20.46 3.60
N SER A 161 24.49 -19.30 4.23
CA SER A 161 23.83 -18.17 3.63
C SER A 161 24.41 -16.85 4.10
N THR A 162 24.66 -15.95 3.16
CA THR A 162 24.98 -14.55 3.43
C THR A 162 23.75 -13.73 3.78
N LEU A 163 22.54 -14.25 3.53
CA LEU A 163 21.27 -13.57 3.74
C LEU A 163 20.64 -13.99 5.07
N LYS A 164 20.21 -13.02 5.88
CA LYS A 164 19.52 -13.31 7.16
C LYS A 164 18.07 -13.76 6.97
N LEU A 165 17.56 -14.60 7.87
CA LEU A 165 16.12 -14.83 8.02
C LEU A 165 15.47 -13.55 8.56
N LEU A 166 14.29 -13.19 8.03
CA LEU A 166 13.62 -11.95 8.42
C LEU A 166 12.81 -12.12 9.70
N SER A 167 13.00 -11.19 10.64
CA SER A 167 12.07 -10.93 11.73
C SER A 167 11.08 -9.85 11.30
N VAL A 168 10.06 -10.22 10.54
CA VAL A 168 9.00 -9.27 10.18
C VAL A 168 8.11 -9.04 11.40
N ALA A 169 7.86 -7.77 11.76
CA ALA A 169 6.94 -7.42 12.83
C ALA A 169 5.51 -7.88 12.49
N ASP A 170 4.73 -8.29 13.50
CA ASP A 170 3.38 -8.87 13.40
C ASP A 170 2.29 -7.92 12.83
N THR A 171 2.66 -6.73 12.34
CA THR A 171 1.72 -5.63 12.12
C THR A 171 1.13 -5.55 10.71
N ARG A 172 1.57 -6.34 9.72
CA ARG A 172 1.02 -6.32 8.34
C ARG A 172 0.95 -7.71 7.70
N PHE A 173 -0.18 -8.07 7.08
CA PHE A 173 -0.44 -9.42 6.53
C PHE A 173 0.43 -9.83 5.33
N ALA A 174 1.03 -8.85 4.64
CA ALA A 174 2.11 -9.10 3.72
C ALA A 174 3.31 -9.82 4.38
N SER A 175 3.41 -9.86 5.73
CA SER A 175 4.47 -10.57 6.46
C SER A 175 4.56 -12.06 6.16
N ILE A 176 3.42 -12.76 6.03
CA ILE A 176 3.38 -14.19 5.67
C ILE A 176 4.07 -14.38 4.31
N ILE A 177 3.70 -13.57 3.32
CA ILE A 177 4.23 -13.63 1.96
C ILE A 177 5.72 -13.25 1.95
N VAL A 178 6.10 -12.16 2.62
CA VAL A 178 7.50 -11.70 2.70
C VAL A 178 8.38 -12.76 3.37
N MET A 179 7.92 -13.37 4.46
CA MET A 179 8.63 -14.45 5.15
C MET A 179 8.79 -15.68 4.25
N LEU A 180 7.71 -16.16 3.63
CA LEU A 180 7.76 -17.31 2.73
C LEU A 180 8.64 -17.04 1.50
N LYS A 181 8.58 -15.83 0.94
CA LYS A 181 9.43 -15.37 -0.16
C LYS A 181 10.91 -15.41 0.25
N ARG A 182 11.25 -14.88 1.43
CA ARG A 182 12.61 -14.94 1.98
C ARG A 182 13.07 -16.38 2.16
N LEU A 183 12.21 -17.22 2.75
CA LEU A 183 12.52 -18.62 3.00
C LEU A 183 12.79 -19.38 1.69
N LYS A 184 12.03 -19.10 0.63
CA LYS A 184 12.24 -19.65 -0.71
C LYS A 184 13.57 -19.21 -1.33
N ILE A 185 13.99 -17.96 -1.15
CA ILE A 185 15.33 -17.48 -1.57
C ILE A 185 16.43 -18.25 -0.84
N LEU A 186 16.23 -18.52 0.46
CA LEU A 186 17.18 -19.24 1.30
C LEU A 186 17.20 -20.76 1.11
N ARG A 187 16.28 -21.32 0.30
CA ARG A 187 16.08 -22.78 0.14
C ARG A 187 17.38 -23.55 -0.06
N ARG A 188 18.23 -23.13 -0.99
CA ARG A 188 19.49 -23.85 -1.30
C ARG A 188 20.46 -23.86 -0.11
N GLY A 189 20.61 -22.72 0.57
CA GLY A 189 21.46 -22.62 1.77
C GLY A 189 20.91 -23.45 2.92
N LEU A 190 19.59 -23.44 3.13
CA LEU A 190 18.92 -24.25 4.13
C LEU A 190 19.07 -25.75 3.86
N GLN A 191 18.89 -26.18 2.60
CA GLN A 191 19.08 -27.57 2.19
C GLN A 191 20.53 -28.02 2.40
N ALA A 192 21.51 -27.21 2.03
CA ALA A 192 22.92 -27.49 2.26
C ALA A 192 23.27 -27.59 3.75
N MET A 193 22.68 -26.74 4.59
CA MET A 193 22.87 -26.74 6.03
C MET A 193 22.36 -28.05 6.65
N VAL A 194 21.13 -28.49 6.37
CA VAL A 194 20.52 -29.67 7.04
C VAL A 194 21.12 -31.02 6.62
N ILE A 195 21.90 -31.04 5.53
CA ILE A 195 22.66 -32.20 5.07
C ILE A 195 24.13 -32.14 5.46
N SER A 196 24.59 -31.07 6.13
CA SER A 196 26.01 -30.91 6.46
C SER A 196 26.46 -31.85 7.59
N GLU A 197 27.77 -32.10 7.64
CA GLU A 197 28.37 -32.83 8.76
C GLU A 197 28.18 -32.08 10.07
N GLU A 198 28.16 -30.75 10.06
CA GLU A 198 27.97 -29.94 11.26
C GLU A 198 26.55 -30.07 11.82
N TRP A 199 25.53 -30.16 10.94
CA TRP A 199 24.17 -30.49 11.36
C TRP A 199 24.07 -31.92 11.89
N SER A 200 24.81 -32.86 11.32
CA SER A 200 24.83 -34.26 11.77
C SER A 200 25.60 -34.46 13.09
N ALA A 201 26.63 -33.64 13.31
CA ALA A 201 27.42 -33.59 14.55
C ALA A 201 26.73 -32.77 15.65
N TYR A 202 25.72 -31.98 15.29
CA TYR A 202 24.89 -31.25 16.23
C TYR A 202 24.04 -32.25 17.03
N ARG A 203 24.51 -32.57 18.24
CA ARG A 203 23.80 -33.41 19.20
C ARG A 203 22.85 -32.52 20.01
N GLU A 204 21.58 -32.87 20.05
CA GLU A 204 20.53 -32.01 20.59
C GLU A 204 19.99 -32.43 21.97
N ASP A 205 19.51 -31.41 22.69
CA ASP A 205 18.52 -31.48 23.77
C ASP A 205 17.05 -31.53 23.24
N ASP A 206 16.81 -31.47 21.91
CA ASP A 206 15.46 -31.38 21.28
C ASP A 206 15.31 -32.10 19.91
N VAL A 207 15.87 -33.32 19.78
CA VAL A 207 16.02 -34.11 18.52
C VAL A 207 14.77 -34.17 17.62
N GLY A 208 13.58 -34.14 18.22
CA GLY A 208 12.32 -34.16 17.48
C GLY A 208 12.13 -32.93 16.58
N LYS A 209 12.51 -31.74 17.06
CA LYS A 209 12.38 -30.50 16.28
C LYS A 209 13.42 -30.41 15.15
N ALA A 210 14.66 -30.86 15.40
CA ALA A 210 15.66 -30.92 14.33
C ALA A 210 15.22 -31.85 13.19
N ASN A 211 14.67 -33.03 13.53
CA ASN A 211 14.17 -33.96 12.52
C ASN A 211 13.01 -33.36 11.72
N PHE A 212 12.03 -32.73 12.39
CA PHE A 212 10.95 -32.03 11.72
C PHE A 212 11.47 -30.95 10.75
N VAL A 213 12.40 -30.09 11.19
CA VAL A 213 12.98 -29.04 10.34
C VAL A 213 13.73 -29.62 9.15
N LYS A 214 14.51 -30.68 9.35
CA LYS A 214 15.23 -31.37 8.29
C LYS A 214 14.29 -31.98 7.27
N GLU A 215 13.27 -32.71 7.72
CA GLU A 215 12.25 -33.32 6.85
C GLU A 215 11.55 -32.26 6.01
N LYS A 216 11.08 -31.17 6.63
CA LYS A 216 10.39 -30.08 5.91
C LYS A 216 11.27 -29.36 4.90
N ILE A 217 12.54 -29.07 5.24
CA ILE A 217 13.48 -28.40 4.32
C ILE A 217 13.81 -29.28 3.10
N LEU A 218 13.77 -30.61 3.25
CA LEU A 218 14.03 -31.56 2.17
C LEU A 218 12.76 -32.01 1.43
N ASP A 219 11.58 -31.59 1.88
CA ASP A 219 10.29 -31.92 1.28
C ASP A 219 9.98 -31.01 0.07
N ASP A 220 10.15 -31.57 -1.13
CA ASP A 220 9.84 -30.86 -2.38
C ASP A 220 8.35 -30.53 -2.52
N GLU A 221 7.42 -31.35 -2.02
CA GLU A 221 5.99 -31.06 -2.07
C GLU A 221 5.65 -29.83 -1.21
N TRP A 222 6.30 -29.71 -0.05
CA TRP A 222 6.15 -28.54 0.81
C TRP A 222 6.68 -27.26 0.13
N TRP A 223 7.85 -27.30 -0.52
CA TRP A 223 8.35 -26.15 -1.29
C TRP A 223 7.47 -25.79 -2.49
N GLU A 224 6.81 -26.78 -3.07
CA GLU A 224 5.81 -26.61 -4.11
C GLU A 224 4.55 -25.89 -3.58
N LYS A 225 4.12 -26.16 -2.33
CA LYS A 225 3.07 -25.38 -1.65
C LYS A 225 3.50 -23.94 -1.38
N VAL A 226 4.73 -23.73 -0.89
CA VAL A 226 5.31 -22.38 -0.69
C VAL A 226 5.33 -21.61 -2.02
N SER A 227 5.75 -22.26 -3.10
CA SER A 227 5.77 -21.65 -4.43
C SER A 227 4.38 -21.28 -4.90
N TYR A 228 3.40 -22.17 -4.72
CA TYR A 228 2.03 -21.89 -5.09
C TYR A 228 1.47 -20.66 -4.37
N ILE A 229 1.65 -20.55 -3.05
CA ILE A 229 1.23 -19.38 -2.26
C ILE A 229 1.81 -18.10 -2.85
N LEU A 230 3.11 -18.08 -3.12
CA LEU A 230 3.79 -16.90 -3.63
C LEU A 230 3.33 -16.53 -5.04
N ASP A 231 3.09 -17.53 -5.91
CA ASP A 231 2.74 -17.29 -7.30
C ASP A 231 1.35 -16.64 -7.43
N PHE A 232 0.32 -17.18 -6.75
CA PHE A 232 -1.02 -16.60 -6.86
C PHE A 232 -1.19 -15.33 -6.02
N THR A 233 -0.44 -15.13 -4.94
CA THR A 233 -0.52 -13.89 -4.15
C THR A 233 0.33 -12.76 -4.73
N LYS A 234 1.24 -13.05 -5.66
CA LYS A 234 2.12 -12.06 -6.29
C LYS A 234 1.35 -10.89 -6.94
N PRO A 235 0.28 -11.08 -7.73
CA PRO A 235 -0.47 -9.95 -8.29
C PRO A 235 -1.05 -9.02 -7.22
N ILE A 236 -1.52 -9.57 -6.10
CA ILE A 236 -2.03 -8.80 -4.95
C ILE A 236 -0.88 -8.02 -4.30
N TYR A 237 0.26 -8.69 -4.07
CA TYR A 237 1.45 -8.07 -3.49
C TYR A 237 1.99 -6.94 -4.38
N ASP A 238 2.09 -7.15 -5.69
CA ASP A 238 2.57 -6.16 -6.65
C ASP A 238 1.66 -4.91 -6.66
N MET A 239 0.33 -5.10 -6.56
CA MET A 239 -0.62 -4.00 -6.43
C MET A 239 -0.45 -3.25 -5.09
N ILE A 240 -0.26 -3.96 -3.98
CA ILE A 240 0.05 -3.35 -2.68
C ILE A 240 1.28 -2.46 -2.83
N ARG A 241 2.38 -3.00 -3.37
CA ARG A 241 3.66 -2.27 -3.54
C ARG A 241 3.51 -1.03 -4.41
N PHE A 242 2.70 -1.11 -5.46
CA PHE A 242 2.42 0.04 -6.31
C PHE A 242 1.67 1.14 -5.55
N CYS A 243 0.60 0.77 -4.85
CA CYS A 243 -0.24 1.70 -4.09
C CYS A 243 0.43 2.22 -2.80
N ASP A 244 1.47 1.54 -2.29
CA ASP A 244 2.24 1.96 -1.11
C ASP A 244 3.11 3.21 -1.37
N THR A 245 3.36 3.50 -2.65
CA THR A 245 4.16 4.66 -3.07
C THR A 245 3.38 5.98 -3.01
N ASP A 246 4.10 7.10 -3.03
CA ASP A 246 3.52 8.44 -3.16
C ASP A 246 3.05 8.78 -4.58
N LYS A 247 3.11 7.81 -5.52
CA LYS A 247 2.75 8.05 -6.91
C LYS A 247 1.22 8.17 -7.06
N PRO A 248 0.75 9.03 -7.98
CA PRO A 248 -0.67 9.11 -8.28
C PRO A 248 -1.22 7.77 -8.76
N SER A 249 -2.25 7.28 -8.09
CA SER A 249 -2.81 5.93 -8.32
C SER A 249 -4.33 5.91 -8.36
N LEU A 250 -5.02 7.00 -7.99
CA LEU A 250 -6.48 7.07 -7.91
C LEU A 250 -7.18 6.64 -9.22
N HIS A 251 -6.62 7.07 -10.34
CA HIS A 251 -7.12 6.79 -11.68
C HIS A 251 -6.76 5.41 -12.23
N LEU A 252 -5.92 4.66 -11.53
CA LEU A 252 -5.44 3.33 -11.93
C LEU A 252 -6.11 2.21 -11.14
N VAL A 253 -6.49 2.47 -9.89
CA VAL A 253 -6.96 1.44 -8.95
C VAL A 253 -8.10 0.59 -9.49
N TYR A 254 -9.07 1.17 -10.21
CA TYR A 254 -10.19 0.40 -10.79
C TYR A 254 -9.68 -0.72 -11.72
N GLU A 255 -8.87 -0.38 -12.74
CA GLU A 255 -8.31 -1.35 -13.68
C GLU A 255 -7.29 -2.29 -13.01
N MET A 256 -6.54 -1.80 -12.03
CA MET A 256 -5.60 -2.61 -11.28
C MET A 256 -6.31 -3.73 -10.52
N TRP A 257 -7.49 -3.49 -9.94
CA TRP A 257 -8.28 -4.53 -9.27
C TRP A 257 -8.73 -5.61 -10.26
N ASP A 258 -9.31 -5.21 -11.40
CA ASP A 258 -9.76 -6.15 -12.43
C ASP A 258 -8.59 -6.99 -12.96
N SER A 259 -7.49 -6.33 -13.35
CA SER A 259 -6.29 -7.02 -13.85
C SER A 259 -5.64 -7.93 -12.81
N MET A 260 -5.63 -7.51 -11.55
CA MET A 260 -5.07 -8.30 -10.46
C MET A 260 -5.89 -9.57 -10.24
N ILE A 261 -7.22 -9.49 -10.19
CA ILE A 261 -8.11 -10.64 -10.00
C ILE A 261 -7.93 -11.65 -11.14
N GLU A 262 -7.88 -11.20 -12.39
CA GLU A 262 -7.64 -12.08 -13.54
C GLU A 262 -6.26 -12.77 -13.50
N LYS A 263 -5.21 -12.05 -13.05
CA LYS A 263 -3.88 -12.66 -12.86
C LYS A 263 -3.87 -13.70 -11.74
N VAL A 264 -4.57 -13.43 -10.63
CA VAL A 264 -4.75 -14.40 -9.53
C VAL A 264 -5.45 -15.65 -10.06
N LYS A 265 -6.52 -15.50 -10.85
CA LYS A 265 -7.21 -16.61 -11.52
C LYS A 265 -6.25 -17.42 -12.38
N GLY A 266 -5.48 -16.73 -13.22
CA GLY A 266 -4.52 -17.37 -14.12
C GLY A 266 -3.51 -18.27 -13.39
N GLU A 267 -2.91 -17.79 -12.30
CA GLU A 267 -1.95 -18.58 -11.53
C GLU A 267 -2.59 -19.75 -10.77
N ILE A 268 -3.81 -19.57 -10.23
CA ILE A 268 -4.55 -20.66 -9.57
C ILE A 268 -4.90 -21.76 -10.57
N TYR A 269 -5.49 -21.40 -11.71
CA TYR A 269 -5.93 -22.38 -12.72
C TYR A 269 -4.76 -23.11 -13.36
N LYS A 270 -3.65 -22.41 -13.60
CA LYS A 270 -2.40 -23.00 -14.07
C LYS A 270 -1.89 -24.06 -13.09
N ARG A 271 -1.94 -23.80 -11.78
CA ARG A 271 -1.51 -24.76 -10.76
C ARG A 271 -2.44 -25.96 -10.69
N GLU A 272 -3.74 -25.72 -10.72
CA GLU A 272 -4.77 -26.76 -10.68
C GLU A 272 -4.88 -27.54 -12.00
N LYS A 273 -4.16 -27.11 -13.06
CA LYS A 273 -4.21 -27.67 -14.42
C LYS A 273 -5.65 -27.68 -14.97
N ARG A 274 -6.40 -26.61 -14.70
CA ARG A 274 -7.79 -26.43 -15.12
C ARG A 274 -7.89 -25.47 -16.30
N ALA A 275 -8.91 -25.66 -17.14
CA ALA A 275 -9.27 -24.68 -18.17
C ALA A 275 -9.99 -23.48 -17.51
N LEU A 276 -9.81 -22.26 -18.02
CA LEU A 276 -10.38 -21.01 -17.43
C LEU A 276 -11.93 -20.99 -17.32
N ALA A 277 -12.61 -21.88 -18.05
CA ALA A 277 -14.05 -22.05 -18.03
C ALA A 277 -14.54 -23.04 -16.95
N GLU A 278 -13.65 -23.80 -16.34
CA GLU A 278 -13.99 -24.73 -15.26
C GLU A 278 -14.14 -24.00 -13.93
N MET A 279 -14.89 -24.58 -13.01
CA MET A 279 -15.02 -24.08 -11.63
C MET A 279 -13.80 -24.50 -10.80
N SER A 280 -13.36 -23.64 -9.88
CA SER A 280 -12.32 -23.96 -8.90
C SER A 280 -12.80 -23.49 -7.51
N PRO A 281 -13.11 -24.41 -6.58
CA PRO A 281 -13.57 -24.04 -5.24
C PRO A 281 -12.60 -23.11 -4.50
N PHE A 282 -11.30 -23.32 -4.69
CA PHE A 282 -10.28 -22.46 -4.09
C PHE A 282 -10.29 -21.06 -4.73
N TYR A 283 -10.34 -20.96 -6.07
CA TYR A 283 -10.46 -19.66 -6.72
C TYR A 283 -11.75 -18.94 -6.34
N ASP A 284 -12.88 -19.64 -6.27
CA ASP A 284 -14.19 -19.03 -5.94
C ASP A 284 -14.13 -18.38 -4.55
N VAL A 285 -13.56 -19.07 -3.55
CA VAL A 285 -13.31 -18.50 -2.22
C VAL A 285 -12.39 -17.28 -2.28
N VAL A 286 -11.28 -17.35 -3.02
CA VAL A 286 -10.33 -16.24 -3.15
C VAL A 286 -10.98 -15.04 -3.86
N TYR A 287 -11.73 -15.30 -4.94
CA TYR A 287 -12.48 -14.32 -5.71
C TYR A 287 -13.52 -13.60 -4.84
N ASP A 288 -14.32 -14.35 -4.08
CA ASP A 288 -15.32 -13.79 -3.17
C ASP A 288 -14.69 -12.89 -2.11
N ILE A 289 -13.52 -13.27 -1.58
CA ILE A 289 -12.76 -12.42 -0.65
C ILE A 289 -12.31 -11.12 -1.34
N LEU A 290 -11.73 -11.21 -2.54
CA LEU A 290 -11.23 -10.05 -3.27
C LEU A 290 -12.36 -9.11 -3.68
N VAL A 291 -13.46 -9.64 -4.23
CA VAL A 291 -14.64 -8.85 -4.60
C VAL A 291 -15.30 -8.23 -3.38
N ALA A 292 -15.50 -8.98 -2.28
CA ALA A 292 -16.09 -8.42 -1.07
C ALA A 292 -15.24 -7.28 -0.46
N ARG A 293 -13.92 -7.29 -0.67
CA ARG A 293 -13.02 -6.20 -0.28
C ARG A 293 -13.13 -5.04 -1.25
N TRP A 294 -13.11 -5.29 -2.55
CA TRP A 294 -13.29 -4.28 -3.59
C TRP A 294 -14.63 -3.55 -3.45
N THR A 295 -15.75 -4.25 -3.30
CA THR A 295 -17.08 -3.63 -3.11
C THR A 295 -17.13 -2.71 -1.90
N LYS A 296 -16.35 -2.99 -0.85
CA LYS A 296 -16.29 -2.16 0.36
C LYS A 296 -15.32 -0.98 0.22
N SER A 297 -14.36 -1.04 -0.71
CA SER A 297 -13.35 0.01 -0.91
C SER A 297 -13.55 0.86 -2.15
N SER A 298 -14.29 0.36 -3.13
CA SER A 298 -14.61 1.06 -4.36
C SER A 298 -15.44 2.29 -4.01
N THR A 299 -15.01 3.44 -4.53
CA THR A 299 -15.71 4.71 -4.34
C THR A 299 -16.03 5.29 -5.70
N PRO A 300 -17.11 6.09 -5.81
CA PRO A 300 -17.42 6.77 -7.06
C PRO A 300 -16.25 7.64 -7.58
N LEU A 301 -15.39 8.10 -6.67
CA LEU A 301 -14.19 8.87 -7.01
C LEU A 301 -13.15 8.05 -7.80
N HIS A 302 -12.96 6.76 -7.46
CA HIS A 302 -12.11 5.86 -8.25
C HIS A 302 -12.65 5.72 -9.69
N CYS A 303 -13.95 5.50 -9.84
CA CYS A 303 -14.61 5.35 -11.13
C CYS A 303 -14.53 6.63 -11.98
N LEU A 304 -14.72 7.80 -11.35
CA LEU A 304 -14.57 9.09 -12.01
C LEU A 304 -13.12 9.32 -12.45
N ALA A 305 -12.14 9.12 -11.57
CA ALA A 305 -10.73 9.31 -11.91
C ALA A 305 -10.28 8.36 -13.02
N HIS A 306 -10.73 7.09 -13.00
CA HIS A 306 -10.52 6.13 -14.08
C HIS A 306 -11.16 6.62 -15.39
N SER A 307 -12.41 7.12 -15.34
CA SER A 307 -13.09 7.67 -16.52
C SER A 307 -12.37 8.86 -17.15
N LEU A 308 -11.53 9.59 -16.40
CA LEU A 308 -10.75 10.73 -16.88
C LEU A 308 -9.35 10.35 -17.39
N ASN A 309 -8.94 9.08 -17.33
CA ASN A 309 -7.65 8.67 -17.86
C ASN A 309 -7.76 8.36 -19.37
N PRO A 310 -7.08 9.14 -20.25
CA PRO A 310 -7.15 8.94 -21.70
C PRO A 310 -6.71 7.56 -22.16
N ARG A 311 -5.80 6.91 -21.43
CA ARG A 311 -5.27 5.57 -21.77
C ARG A 311 -6.38 4.52 -21.93
N PHE A 312 -7.47 4.63 -21.18
CA PHE A 312 -8.57 3.66 -21.26
C PHE A 312 -9.51 3.86 -22.46
N TYR A 313 -9.18 4.80 -23.35
CA TYR A 313 -9.89 5.05 -24.60
C TYR A 313 -9.00 4.82 -25.82
N SER A 314 -7.72 4.47 -25.63
CA SER A 314 -6.80 4.19 -26.73
C SER A 314 -7.04 2.78 -27.28
N GLU A 315 -6.87 2.62 -28.58
CA GLU A 315 -6.99 1.32 -29.27
C GLU A 315 -5.99 0.32 -28.66
N GLU A 316 -4.75 0.73 -28.42
CA GLU A 316 -3.72 -0.09 -27.79
C GLU A 316 -4.11 -0.71 -26.44
N TRP A 317 -4.96 -0.05 -25.66
CA TRP A 317 -5.44 -0.61 -24.39
C TRP A 317 -6.66 -1.50 -24.59
N LEU A 318 -7.61 -1.05 -25.42
CA LEU A 318 -8.86 -1.75 -25.71
C LEU A 318 -8.62 -3.09 -26.44
N ASP A 319 -7.68 -3.12 -27.38
CA ASP A 319 -7.34 -4.32 -28.15
C ASP A 319 -6.50 -5.33 -27.34
N GLY A 320 -6.02 -4.91 -26.15
CA GLY A 320 -5.20 -5.76 -25.28
C GLY A 320 -5.99 -6.87 -24.59
N ASP A 321 -7.31 -6.76 -24.48
CA ASP A 321 -8.19 -7.78 -23.89
C ASP A 321 -9.64 -7.59 -24.39
N PHE A 322 -10.29 -8.65 -24.86
CA PHE A 322 -11.65 -8.61 -25.39
C PHE A 322 -12.70 -8.18 -24.35
N ALA A 323 -12.42 -8.33 -23.06
CA ALA A 323 -13.30 -7.89 -21.98
C ALA A 323 -13.21 -6.37 -21.72
N ARG A 324 -12.17 -5.70 -22.22
CA ARG A 324 -11.99 -4.26 -22.00
C ARG A 324 -12.98 -3.45 -22.81
N VAL A 325 -13.62 -2.54 -22.12
CA VAL A 325 -14.54 -1.56 -22.71
C VAL A 325 -14.13 -0.16 -22.29
N ALA A 326 -14.28 0.80 -23.20
CA ALA A 326 -13.98 2.19 -22.87
C ALA A 326 -14.89 2.68 -21.72
N PRO A 327 -14.41 3.53 -20.79
CA PRO A 327 -15.16 3.92 -19.59
C PRO A 327 -16.55 4.55 -19.82
N HIS A 328 -16.80 5.09 -21.01
CA HIS A 328 -18.10 5.65 -21.39
C HIS A 328 -19.12 4.59 -21.86
N LYS A 329 -18.66 3.36 -22.15
CA LYS A 329 -19.49 2.20 -22.53
C LYS A 329 -19.72 1.23 -21.38
N ASP A 330 -18.89 1.30 -20.35
CA ASP A 330 -19.08 0.54 -19.12
C ASP A 330 -20.24 1.11 -18.29
N VAL A 331 -21.15 0.23 -17.87
CA VAL A 331 -22.39 0.59 -17.16
C VAL A 331 -22.10 1.05 -15.73
N GLU A 332 -21.20 0.37 -15.03
CA GLU A 332 -20.84 0.71 -13.65
C GLU A 332 -20.10 2.04 -13.60
N LEU A 333 -19.03 2.19 -14.39
CA LEU A 333 -18.25 3.42 -14.47
C LEU A 333 -19.14 4.60 -14.89
N SER A 334 -20.08 4.40 -15.81
CA SER A 334 -21.00 5.45 -16.22
C SER A 334 -21.97 5.87 -15.13
N ARG A 335 -22.52 4.91 -14.37
CA ARG A 335 -23.41 5.19 -13.25
C ARG A 335 -22.67 5.94 -12.14
N GLU A 336 -21.50 5.47 -11.73
CA GLU A 336 -20.74 6.08 -10.65
C GLU A 336 -20.17 7.46 -11.03
N ARG A 337 -19.70 7.63 -12.28
CA ARG A 337 -19.31 8.94 -12.83
C ARG A 337 -20.46 9.95 -12.77
N MET A 338 -21.67 9.55 -13.14
CA MET A 338 -22.84 10.43 -13.10
C MET A 338 -23.17 10.90 -11.68
N LYS A 339 -23.05 10.00 -10.69
CA LYS A 339 -23.20 10.38 -9.27
C LYS A 339 -22.16 11.44 -8.87
N CYS A 340 -20.91 11.27 -9.29
CA CYS A 340 -19.85 12.25 -9.03
C CYS A 340 -20.11 13.59 -9.70
N PHE A 341 -20.54 13.61 -10.97
CA PHE A 341 -20.87 14.87 -11.65
C PHE A 341 -22.01 15.60 -10.95
N ARG A 342 -23.07 14.89 -10.55
CA ARG A 342 -24.17 15.50 -9.79
C ARG A 342 -23.72 16.05 -8.43
N ARG A 343 -22.82 15.34 -7.76
CA ARG A 343 -22.25 15.73 -6.45
C ARG A 343 -21.32 16.93 -6.55
N LEU A 344 -20.45 16.97 -7.57
CA LEU A 344 -19.42 18.00 -7.77
C LEU A 344 -19.92 19.26 -8.49
N PHE A 345 -20.96 19.12 -9.32
CA PHE A 345 -21.59 20.21 -10.05
C PHE A 345 -23.10 20.24 -9.74
N PRO A 346 -23.50 20.80 -8.57
CA PRO A 346 -24.91 20.85 -8.18
C PRO A 346 -25.77 21.77 -9.06
N SER A 347 -25.15 22.78 -9.69
CA SER A 347 -25.81 23.65 -10.67
C SER A 347 -26.18 22.87 -11.92
N ASN A 348 -27.44 22.95 -12.37
CA ASN A 348 -27.90 22.27 -13.58
C ASN A 348 -27.12 22.71 -14.83
N ASP A 349 -26.72 23.98 -14.90
CA ASP A 349 -25.96 24.52 -16.02
C ASP A 349 -24.56 23.90 -16.08
N ASP A 350 -23.84 23.90 -14.96
CA ASP A 350 -22.48 23.35 -14.91
C ASP A 350 -22.48 21.82 -15.02
N HIS A 351 -23.51 21.15 -14.48
CA HIS A 351 -23.72 19.73 -14.67
C HIS A 351 -23.92 19.38 -16.16
N THR A 352 -24.72 20.16 -16.88
CA THR A 352 -24.93 19.94 -18.33
C THR A 352 -23.64 20.17 -19.10
N LYS A 353 -22.93 21.27 -18.80
CA LYS A 353 -21.64 21.57 -19.43
C LYS A 353 -20.60 20.48 -19.21
N VAL A 354 -20.40 19.99 -17.98
CA VAL A 354 -19.39 18.94 -17.72
C VAL A 354 -19.76 17.62 -18.41
N MET A 355 -21.05 17.30 -18.56
CA MET A 355 -21.48 16.15 -19.35
C MET A 355 -21.15 16.32 -20.83
N ASP A 356 -21.42 17.49 -21.40
CA ASP A 356 -21.10 17.79 -22.81
C ASP A 356 -19.58 17.77 -23.05
N GLU A 357 -18.81 18.33 -22.13
CA GLU A 357 -17.34 18.27 -22.15
C GLU A 357 -16.83 16.83 -22.08
N TYR A 358 -17.42 15.99 -21.22
CA TYR A 358 -17.08 14.57 -21.13
C TYR A 358 -17.46 13.81 -22.40
N ALA A 359 -18.58 14.14 -23.03
CA ALA A 359 -18.99 13.56 -24.31
C ALA A 359 -17.97 13.89 -25.42
N LYS A 360 -17.49 15.13 -25.49
CA LYS A 360 -16.43 15.53 -26.45
C LYS A 360 -15.16 14.70 -26.26
N PHE A 361 -14.70 14.58 -25.01
CA PHE A 361 -13.52 13.77 -24.68
C PHE A 361 -13.71 12.29 -25.01
N SER A 362 -14.77 11.67 -24.49
CA SER A 362 -14.98 10.22 -24.59
C SER A 362 -15.27 9.75 -26.02
N LEU A 363 -15.90 10.60 -26.84
CA LEU A 363 -16.17 10.34 -28.25
C LEU A 363 -15.08 10.85 -29.19
N LYS A 364 -14.01 11.47 -28.66
CA LYS A 364 -12.89 12.03 -29.43
C LYS A 364 -13.35 13.03 -30.50
N THR A 365 -14.27 13.93 -30.13
CA THR A 365 -14.84 14.94 -31.04
C THR A 365 -14.36 16.35 -30.71
N GLY A 366 -14.47 17.27 -31.68
CA GLY A 366 -14.08 18.66 -31.49
C GLY A 366 -12.57 18.76 -31.26
N SER A 367 -12.14 19.37 -30.15
CA SER A 367 -10.70 19.50 -29.85
C SER A 367 -9.94 18.19 -29.67
N PHE A 368 -10.65 17.08 -29.46
CA PHE A 368 -10.05 15.76 -29.23
C PHE A 368 -9.96 14.90 -30.47
N GLU A 369 -10.42 15.38 -31.63
CA GLU A 369 -10.36 14.65 -32.91
C GLU A 369 -8.97 14.69 -33.56
N ASP A 370 -8.08 15.56 -33.06
CA ASP A 370 -6.71 15.66 -33.54
C ASP A 370 -5.95 14.34 -33.41
N LEU A 371 -5.27 13.94 -34.48
CA LEU A 371 -4.57 12.64 -34.54
C LEU A 371 -3.46 12.53 -33.49
N ARG A 372 -2.76 13.63 -33.16
CA ARG A 372 -1.72 13.60 -32.12
C ARG A 372 -2.34 13.43 -30.75
N CYS A 373 -3.42 14.15 -30.48
CA CYS A 373 -4.23 13.99 -29.26
C CYS A 373 -4.63 12.52 -29.05
N ILE A 374 -5.13 11.85 -30.09
CA ILE A 374 -5.54 10.42 -30.03
C ILE A 374 -4.32 9.50 -29.86
N SER A 375 -3.26 9.68 -30.66
CA SER A 375 -2.07 8.80 -30.61
C SER A 375 -1.34 8.84 -29.26
N GLU A 376 -1.41 9.98 -28.56
CA GLU A 376 -0.74 10.15 -27.27
C GLU A 376 -1.56 9.66 -26.08
N MET A 377 -2.82 9.24 -26.28
CA MET A 377 -3.69 8.78 -25.18
C MET A 377 -3.09 7.58 -24.43
N SER A 378 -2.38 6.69 -25.12
CA SER A 378 -1.87 5.44 -24.55
C SER A 378 -0.58 5.58 -23.74
N CYS A 379 0.30 6.50 -24.15
CA CYS A 379 1.67 6.58 -23.66
C CYS A 379 1.98 7.83 -22.82
N LYS A 380 1.21 8.92 -23.01
CA LYS A 380 1.45 10.18 -22.28
C LYS A 380 0.91 10.09 -20.87
N GLU A 381 1.61 10.72 -19.93
CA GLU A 381 1.10 10.85 -18.57
C GLU A 381 -0.25 11.59 -18.60
N PRO A 382 -1.31 11.04 -17.97
CA PRO A 382 -2.67 11.58 -18.10
C PRO A 382 -2.78 13.08 -17.77
N LYS A 383 -2.08 13.56 -16.75
CA LYS A 383 -2.04 14.99 -16.39
C LYS A 383 -1.47 15.87 -17.51
N HIS A 384 -0.38 15.44 -18.14
CA HIS A 384 0.23 16.17 -19.25
C HIS A 384 -0.66 16.15 -20.49
N TRP A 385 -1.35 15.04 -20.74
CA TRP A 385 -2.33 14.95 -21.81
C TRP A 385 -3.47 15.96 -21.61
N TRP A 386 -4.05 16.03 -20.40
CA TRP A 386 -5.09 17.02 -20.10
C TRP A 386 -4.60 18.46 -20.16
N ALA A 387 -3.37 18.73 -19.73
CA ALA A 387 -2.77 20.06 -19.85
C ALA A 387 -2.65 20.52 -21.31
N ASN A 388 -2.33 19.61 -22.23
CA ASN A 388 -2.13 19.92 -23.65
C ASN A 388 -3.43 20.01 -24.44
N TYR A 389 -4.39 19.11 -24.18
CA TYR A 389 -5.56 18.93 -25.04
C TYR A 389 -6.89 19.35 -24.40
N GLY A 390 -6.93 19.54 -23.07
CA GLY A 390 -8.16 19.79 -22.33
C GLY A 390 -8.69 21.22 -22.33
N ALA A 391 -8.02 22.18 -22.96
CA ALA A 391 -8.32 23.61 -22.81
C ALA A 391 -9.74 24.02 -23.25
N GLN A 392 -10.37 23.29 -24.19
CA GLN A 392 -11.75 23.54 -24.62
C GLN A 392 -12.81 22.85 -23.76
N THR A 393 -12.39 22.15 -22.70
CA THR A 393 -13.24 21.50 -21.72
C THR A 393 -12.81 21.92 -20.30
N PRO A 394 -13.00 23.19 -19.91
CA PRO A 394 -12.41 23.73 -18.69
C PRO A 394 -12.92 23.08 -17.40
N LEU A 395 -14.19 22.68 -17.32
CA LEU A 395 -14.72 22.02 -16.12
C LEU A 395 -14.11 20.62 -15.95
N LEU A 396 -14.07 19.87 -17.05
CA LEU A 396 -13.55 18.52 -17.09
C LEU A 396 -12.02 18.49 -16.92
N GLN A 397 -11.30 19.41 -17.57
CA GLN A 397 -9.85 19.57 -17.43
C GLN A 397 -9.48 19.90 -15.99
N GLY A 398 -10.20 20.86 -15.37
CA GLY A 398 -10.00 21.20 -13.96
C GLY A 398 -10.20 19.99 -13.04
N LEU A 399 -11.21 19.17 -13.31
CA LEU A 399 -11.45 17.93 -12.58
C LEU A 399 -10.34 16.89 -12.80
N ALA A 400 -9.92 16.68 -14.04
CA ALA A 400 -8.87 15.72 -14.38
C ALA A 400 -7.53 16.08 -13.71
N LEU A 401 -7.13 17.36 -13.77
CA LEU A 401 -5.91 17.83 -13.10
C LEU A 401 -5.97 17.67 -11.58
N LYS A 402 -7.18 17.79 -10.99
CA LYS A 402 -7.40 17.54 -9.57
C LYS A 402 -7.32 16.06 -9.19
N LEU A 403 -7.83 15.15 -10.01
CA LEU A 403 -7.98 13.74 -9.65
C LEU A 403 -6.79 12.86 -10.06
N LEU A 404 -6.19 13.12 -11.22
CA LEU A 404 -5.13 12.28 -11.78
C LEU A 404 -3.80 12.39 -11.02
N GLY A 405 -3.69 13.36 -10.09
CA GLY A 405 -2.55 13.53 -9.20
C GLY A 405 -2.72 12.91 -7.81
N GLN A 406 -3.84 12.24 -7.51
CA GLN A 406 -4.15 11.81 -6.14
C GLN A 406 -3.67 10.39 -5.81
N PRO A 407 -3.24 10.14 -4.56
CA PRO A 407 -2.97 8.81 -4.05
C PRO A 407 -4.25 8.05 -3.69
N THR A 408 -4.10 6.78 -3.30
CA THR A 408 -5.19 5.91 -2.80
C THR A 408 -4.87 5.20 -1.49
N SER A 409 -3.70 5.46 -0.90
CA SER A 409 -3.25 4.81 0.32
C SER A 409 -2.94 5.83 1.41
N SER A 410 -3.01 5.34 2.65
CA SER A 410 -2.54 6.03 3.84
C SER A 410 -1.07 5.79 4.16
N SER A 411 -0.33 5.15 3.24
CA SER A 411 1.03 4.68 3.48
C SER A 411 2.04 5.79 3.77
N CYS A 412 1.84 7.00 3.21
CA CYS A 412 2.70 8.14 3.55
C CYS A 412 2.53 8.59 5.01
N ALA A 413 1.33 8.45 5.58
CA ALA A 413 1.05 8.69 6.98
C ALA A 413 1.65 7.58 7.86
N GLU A 414 1.58 6.31 7.43
CA GLU A 414 2.22 5.19 8.11
C GLU A 414 3.77 5.33 8.15
N ARG A 415 4.39 5.70 7.01
CA ARG A 415 5.84 5.93 6.90
C ARG A 415 6.34 7.03 7.84
N ASN A 416 5.49 7.99 8.20
CA ASN A 416 5.86 9.03 9.14
C ASN A 416 6.12 8.47 10.56
N TRP A 417 5.54 7.32 10.91
CA TRP A 417 5.72 6.73 12.24
C TRP A 417 7.14 6.24 12.51
N SER A 418 7.89 5.83 11.49
CA SER A 418 9.32 5.49 11.67
C SER A 418 10.12 6.72 12.12
N THR A 419 9.78 7.91 11.62
CA THR A 419 10.36 9.19 12.07
C THR A 419 9.94 9.51 13.51
N TYR A 420 8.67 9.29 13.86
CA TYR A 420 8.22 9.40 15.26
C TYR A 420 8.98 8.44 16.18
N ALA A 421 9.15 7.18 15.78
CA ALA A 421 9.87 6.18 16.56
C ALA A 421 11.36 6.53 16.72
N PHE A 422 11.99 7.12 15.70
CA PHE A 422 13.36 7.63 15.78
C PHE A 422 13.51 8.80 16.76
N ILE A 423 12.58 9.77 16.71
CA ILE A 423 12.61 10.98 17.55
C ILE A 423 12.16 10.68 18.99
N HIS A 424 11.19 9.76 19.15
CA HIS A 424 10.57 9.41 20.42
C HIS A 424 10.52 7.88 20.59
N SER A 425 11.63 7.34 21.08
CA SER A 425 11.81 5.90 21.35
C SER A 425 11.80 5.58 22.85
N LEU A 426 11.78 4.29 23.20
CA LEU A 426 11.94 3.85 24.59
C LEU A 426 13.23 4.37 25.25
N LYS A 427 14.29 4.60 24.47
CA LYS A 427 15.57 5.17 24.94
C LYS A 427 15.55 6.72 24.98
N ARG A 428 14.73 7.37 24.13
CA ARG A 428 14.61 8.84 24.00
C ARG A 428 13.17 9.31 24.31
N ASN A 429 12.68 9.07 25.52
CA ASN A 429 11.26 9.28 25.92
C ASN A 429 11.01 10.51 26.81
N LYS A 430 11.99 11.39 27.02
CA LYS A 430 11.87 12.57 27.90
C LYS A 430 11.21 13.79 27.24
N LEU A 431 10.78 13.68 25.99
CA LEU A 431 10.13 14.78 25.27
C LEU A 431 8.65 14.87 25.66
N LEU A 432 8.16 16.10 25.80
CA LEU A 432 6.71 16.33 25.84
C LEU A 432 6.11 15.94 24.47
N PRO A 433 4.90 15.35 24.42
CA PRO A 433 4.28 14.94 23.16
C PRO A 433 4.18 16.08 22.13
N SER A 434 3.83 17.29 22.56
CA SER A 434 3.81 18.46 21.68
C SER A 434 5.17 18.76 21.05
N ARG A 435 6.25 18.65 21.82
CA ARG A 435 7.61 18.88 21.32
C ARG A 435 8.07 17.79 20.35
N ALA A 436 7.66 16.54 20.59
CA ALA A 436 7.92 15.45 19.65
C ALA A 436 7.20 15.68 18.32
N VAL A 437 5.93 16.12 18.36
CA VAL A 437 5.16 16.48 17.16
C VAL A 437 5.83 17.62 16.38
N ASP A 438 6.26 18.68 17.06
CA ASP A 438 6.97 19.80 16.42
C ASP A 438 8.27 19.35 15.73
N LEU A 439 9.04 18.48 16.39
CA LEU A 439 10.28 17.94 15.81
C LEU A 439 10.01 17.08 14.58
N VAL A 440 8.95 16.26 14.61
CA VAL A 440 8.57 15.44 13.44
C VAL A 440 8.07 16.32 12.29
N PHE A 441 7.31 17.39 12.59
CA PHE A 441 6.89 18.38 11.60
C PHE A 441 8.11 19.01 10.93
N VAL A 442 9.06 19.52 11.72
CA VAL A 442 10.27 20.17 11.20
C VAL A 442 11.11 19.17 10.40
N HIS A 443 11.32 17.96 10.92
CA HIS A 443 12.12 16.93 10.25
C HIS A 443 11.54 16.54 8.88
N ASN A 444 10.24 16.24 8.81
CA ASN A 444 9.60 15.84 7.55
C ASN A 444 9.56 16.97 6.53
N ASN A 445 9.14 18.16 6.96
CA ASN A 445 8.92 19.26 6.03
C ASN A 445 10.23 19.89 5.56
N LEU A 446 11.30 19.91 6.38
CA LEU A 446 12.64 20.30 5.91
C LEU A 446 13.21 19.30 4.92
N ARG A 447 13.04 17.98 5.15
CA ARG A 447 13.45 16.95 4.18
C ARG A 447 12.73 17.11 2.84
N LEU A 448 11.41 17.33 2.87
CA LEU A 448 10.63 17.62 1.67
C LEU A 448 11.15 18.83 0.90
N LEU A 449 11.48 19.92 1.61
CA LEU A 449 12.04 21.12 0.98
C LEU A 449 13.44 20.87 0.40
N SER A 450 14.29 20.16 1.13
CA SER A 450 15.63 19.79 0.67
C SER A 450 15.58 18.93 -0.59
N ARG A 451 14.71 17.91 -0.65
CA ARG A 451 14.57 17.04 -1.83
C ARG A 451 14.07 17.78 -3.08
N ASN A 452 13.48 18.96 -2.92
CA ASN A 452 13.00 19.80 -4.01
C ASN A 452 14.01 20.89 -4.43
N SER A 453 15.23 20.91 -3.88
CA SER A 453 16.29 21.85 -4.29
C SER A 453 17.32 21.16 -5.19
N ASN A 454 17.81 21.87 -6.21
CA ASN A 454 18.88 21.38 -7.10
C ASN A 454 20.20 21.10 -6.33
N GLU A 455 20.35 21.65 -5.13
CA GLU A 455 21.48 21.45 -4.22
C GLU A 455 21.49 20.05 -3.59
N TYR A 456 20.36 19.34 -3.60
CA TYR A 456 20.28 17.97 -3.12
C TYR A 456 21.04 16.97 -4.01
N GLU A 457 21.18 17.28 -5.30
CA GLU A 457 21.92 16.44 -6.25
C GLU A 457 23.45 16.60 -6.18
N THR A 458 23.97 17.67 -5.54
CA THR A 458 25.37 18.13 -5.67
C THR A 458 26.25 18.02 -4.41
N GLU A 459 25.89 17.15 -3.44
CA GLU A 459 26.65 16.74 -2.22
C GLU A 459 26.35 17.46 -0.87
N LYS A 460 26.58 16.68 0.21
CA LYS A 460 26.38 16.88 1.66
C LYS A 460 24.96 16.85 2.23
N THR A 461 23.92 17.22 1.51
CA THR A 461 22.51 17.12 1.99
C THR A 461 21.86 15.77 1.69
N LYS A 462 22.38 15.02 0.70
CA LYS A 462 21.97 13.62 0.40
C LYS A 462 22.18 12.67 1.58
N MET A 463 23.12 12.99 2.48
CA MET A 463 23.41 12.26 3.72
C MET A 463 22.25 12.26 4.72
N TRP A 464 21.25 13.13 4.54
CA TRP A 464 20.04 13.10 5.37
C TRP A 464 19.15 11.89 5.04
N ASP A 465 19.27 11.32 3.84
CA ASP A 465 18.44 10.18 3.40
C ASP A 465 19.18 8.83 3.47
N PHE A 466 20.51 8.85 3.65
CA PHE A 466 21.33 7.65 3.88
C PHE A 466 21.58 7.44 5.38
N GLY A 467 20.85 6.50 5.97
CA GLY A 467 21.08 6.00 7.32
C GLY A 467 20.60 6.94 8.43
N GLY A 468 19.68 6.47 9.28
CA GLY A 468 19.62 7.02 10.64
C GLY A 468 20.99 6.81 11.26
N ASP A 469 21.67 7.90 11.62
CA ASP A 469 23.03 7.99 12.20
C ASP A 469 23.76 6.64 12.34
N LYS A 470 24.23 6.07 11.22
CA LYS A 470 25.27 5.03 11.22
C LYS A 470 26.68 5.66 11.27
N SER A 471 26.81 6.94 11.62
CA SER A 471 28.12 7.61 11.74
C SER A 471 28.62 7.81 13.17
N ASP A 472 27.81 7.54 14.20
CA ASP A 472 28.17 7.98 15.56
C ASP A 472 28.38 6.83 16.55
N TYR A 473 29.11 5.76 16.20
CA TYR A 473 29.70 4.84 17.20
C TYR A 473 30.95 4.13 16.67
N TYR A 474 32.06 4.86 16.52
CA TYR A 474 33.40 4.25 16.47
C TYR A 474 34.28 4.58 17.68
N GLU A 475 33.75 5.25 18.71
CA GLU A 475 34.49 5.48 19.97
C GLU A 475 33.60 5.21 21.20
N SER A 476 33.44 3.95 21.54
CA SER A 476 33.77 3.44 22.88
C SER A 476 33.42 1.96 22.95
N GLY A 477 34.45 1.14 23.15
CA GLY A 477 34.30 -0.26 23.42
C GLY A 477 33.56 -0.47 24.73
N THR A 478 32.27 -0.78 24.65
CA THR A 478 31.56 -1.56 25.66
C THR A 478 30.57 -2.46 24.95
N ASP A 479 30.89 -3.75 25.03
CA ASP A 479 30.09 -4.90 24.67
C ASP A 479 28.77 -4.95 25.46
N VAL A 480 27.87 -5.84 25.03
CA VAL A 480 26.56 -6.23 25.59
C VAL A 480 25.32 -5.67 24.84
N GLY A 481 24.96 -6.38 23.77
CA GLY A 481 23.58 -6.82 23.50
C GLY A 481 22.60 -5.78 22.95
N PHE A 482 22.60 -5.52 21.64
CA PHE A 482 21.46 -4.90 20.93
C PHE A 482 21.47 -5.26 19.43
N LEU A 483 21.45 -6.56 19.13
CA LEU A 483 21.10 -7.08 17.81
C LEU A 483 19.62 -7.48 17.84
N GLU A 484 18.69 -6.53 17.76
CA GLU A 484 17.29 -6.89 17.52
C GLU A 484 16.45 -5.70 17.08
N MET A 485 15.67 -5.93 16.02
CA MET A 485 14.68 -5.07 15.37
C MET A 485 15.21 -4.09 14.32
N GLU A 486 15.59 -4.61 13.15
CA GLU A 486 15.29 -3.90 11.90
C GLU A 486 13.79 -4.10 11.63
N GLU A 487 12.98 -3.09 11.99
CA GLU A 487 11.62 -2.95 11.47
C GLU A 487 11.73 -2.64 9.98
N LEU A 488 11.85 -3.67 9.15
CA LEU A 488 11.75 -3.53 7.69
C LEU A 488 10.33 -3.08 7.38
N THR A 489 10.17 -1.76 7.25
CA THR A 489 9.09 -1.21 6.47
C THR A 489 9.22 -1.78 5.07
N LEU A 490 8.11 -2.23 4.48
CA LEU A 490 8.06 -2.76 3.12
C LEU A 490 8.74 -1.81 2.10
N ASP A 491 8.97 -0.55 2.44
CA ASP A 491 9.37 0.58 1.60
C ASP A 491 10.69 0.51 0.82
N GLU A 492 11.55 -0.50 1.00
CA GLU A 492 12.88 -0.50 0.39
C GLU A 492 13.18 -1.82 -0.35
N PRO A 493 12.93 -1.91 -1.68
CA PRO A 493 13.22 -3.12 -2.46
C PRO A 493 14.70 -3.50 -2.46
N ASP A 494 15.62 -2.53 -2.29
CA ASP A 494 17.06 -2.77 -2.23
C ASP A 494 17.48 -3.40 -0.88
N PHE A 495 16.75 -3.15 0.21
CA PHE A 495 17.02 -3.76 1.52
C PHE A 495 16.54 -5.22 1.62
N GLU A 496 15.56 -5.65 0.80
CA GLU A 496 15.24 -7.09 0.69
C GLU A 496 16.41 -7.90 0.10
N SER A 497 17.24 -7.28 -0.76
CA SER A 497 18.44 -7.88 -1.35
C SER A 497 19.70 -7.76 -0.48
N ASP A 498 19.81 -6.72 0.36
CA ASP A 498 21.12 -6.29 0.90
C ASP A 498 21.34 -6.54 2.40
N ILE A 499 20.47 -7.29 3.10
CA ILE A 499 20.76 -7.72 4.48
C ILE A 499 21.74 -8.90 4.44
N ILE A 500 23.00 -8.53 4.26
CA ILE A 500 24.19 -9.37 4.21
C ILE A 500 24.75 -9.54 5.63
N VAL A 501 25.29 -10.71 5.94
CA VAL A 501 26.11 -10.95 7.15
C VAL A 501 27.46 -10.26 6.95
N GLU A 502 27.80 -9.29 7.80
CA GLU A 502 29.20 -8.96 8.08
C GLU A 502 29.82 -10.01 9.00
#